data_AF-A0A090AK44-F1
#
_entry.id   AF-A0A090AK44-F1
#
_cell.length_a   1.000
_cell.length_b   1.000
_cell.length_c   1.000
_cell.angle_alpha   90.00
_cell.angle_beta   90.00
_cell.angle_gamma   90.00
#
_symmetry.space_group_name_H-M   'P 1'
#
loop_
_entity.id
_entity.type
_entity.pdbx_description
1 polymer ?
#
loop_
_entity_poly.entity_id
_entity_poly.type
_entity_poly.pdbx_seq_one_letter_code
_entity_poly.pdbx_strand_id
1 'polypeptide(L)'
;MPKQGRVGDKSKAPVDAHGKPCCPHAVEGPAIQGSPNVFVNSQAALRVGDPGVHAACCGPNTWQATKGSKSVFINGIPAHRFGDDTVHCGGRVI
;
A
#
# COMPACT_ATOMS: atom_id res chain seq x y z
N MET A 1 9.98 11.58 -12.21
CA MET A 1 9.08 11.55 -11.03
C MET A 1 8.08 10.41 -11.21
N PRO A 2 7.94 9.47 -10.27
CA PRO A 2 6.97 8.37 -10.40
C PRO A 2 5.53 8.89 -10.34
N LYS A 3 4.58 8.11 -10.89
CA LYS A 3 3.15 8.45 -10.84
C LYS A 3 2.65 8.45 -9.39
N GLN A 4 1.83 9.43 -9.03
CA GLN A 4 1.19 9.53 -7.73
C GLN A 4 0.17 8.39 -7.55
N GLY A 5 0.22 7.68 -6.43
CA GLY A 5 -0.73 6.63 -6.09
C GLY A 5 -2.08 7.20 -5.63
N ARG A 6 -3.13 6.41 -5.76
CA ARG A 6 -4.52 6.76 -5.40
C ARG A 6 -5.32 5.53 -4.97
N VAL A 7 -6.46 5.76 -4.31
CA VAL A 7 -7.41 4.71 -3.92
C VAL A 7 -7.78 3.87 -5.15
N GLY A 8 -7.75 2.55 -5.02
CA GLY A 8 -7.98 1.60 -6.10
C GLY A 8 -6.71 1.09 -6.81
N ASP A 9 -5.58 1.81 -6.71
CA ASP A 9 -4.30 1.29 -7.21
C ASP A 9 -3.87 0.07 -6.37
N LYS A 10 -3.32 -0.95 -7.04
CA LYS A 10 -2.93 -2.21 -6.39
C LYS A 10 -1.50 -2.16 -5.86
N SER A 11 -1.30 -2.62 -4.63
CA SER A 11 0.01 -3.07 -4.16
C SER A 11 0.14 -4.59 -4.34
N LYS A 12 1.34 -5.06 -4.67
CA LYS A 12 1.67 -6.47 -4.85
C LYS A 12 2.92 -6.82 -4.04
N ALA A 13 2.83 -7.86 -3.24
CA ALA A 13 3.98 -8.51 -2.64
C ALA A 13 4.17 -9.90 -3.30
N PRO A 14 5.32 -10.19 -3.93
CA PRO A 14 5.57 -11.49 -4.56
C PRO A 14 5.72 -12.62 -3.55
N VAL A 15 6.10 -12.29 -2.31
CA VAL A 15 6.31 -13.23 -1.20
C VAL A 15 5.73 -12.61 0.06
N ASP A 16 4.67 -13.20 0.58
CA ASP A 16 4.08 -12.92 1.89
C ASP A 16 4.13 -14.20 2.74
N ALA A 17 4.73 -14.12 3.93
CA ALA A 17 5.09 -15.28 4.72
C ALA A 17 4.79 -15.08 6.22
N HIS A 18 4.09 -16.05 6.81
CA HIS A 18 3.63 -16.00 8.20
C HIS A 18 4.03 -17.23 9.03
N GLY A 19 4.96 -18.06 8.53
CA GLY A 19 5.38 -19.29 9.20
C GLY A 19 4.32 -20.40 9.24
N LYS A 20 3.30 -20.36 8.35
CA LYS A 20 2.25 -21.37 8.23
C LYS A 20 2.38 -22.16 6.92
N PRO A 21 1.88 -23.42 6.83
CA PRO A 21 2.00 -24.26 5.62
C PRO A 21 1.38 -23.68 4.34
N CYS A 22 0.44 -22.74 4.45
CA CYS A 22 -0.15 -22.05 3.31
C CYS A 22 0.71 -20.89 2.77
N CYS A 23 1.86 -20.61 3.37
CA CYS A 23 2.83 -19.59 2.98
C CYS A 23 4.18 -20.24 2.60
N PRO A 24 5.06 -19.54 1.86
CA PRO A 24 4.88 -18.22 1.27
C PRO A 24 4.01 -18.23 0.00
N HIS A 25 3.34 -17.12 -0.30
CA HIS A 25 2.63 -16.92 -1.56
C HIS A 25 2.61 -15.43 -1.97
N ALA A 26 2.22 -15.15 -3.21
CA ALA A 26 2.04 -13.77 -3.67
C ALA A 26 0.68 -13.24 -3.23
N VAL A 27 0.63 -11.96 -2.85
CA VAL A 27 -0.61 -11.24 -2.53
C VAL A 27 -0.68 -9.94 -3.33
N GLU A 28 -1.90 -9.55 -3.69
CA GLU A 28 -2.16 -8.26 -4.32
C GLU A 28 -3.53 -7.70 -3.91
N GLY A 29 -3.66 -6.38 -3.92
CA GLY A 29 -4.97 -5.74 -3.85
C GLY A 29 -4.93 -4.23 -3.68
N PRO A 30 -6.11 -3.59 -3.71
CA PRO A 30 -6.23 -2.15 -3.86
C PRO A 30 -6.01 -1.38 -2.56
N ALA A 31 -5.60 -0.12 -2.71
CA ALA A 31 -5.72 0.88 -1.66
C ALA A 31 -7.20 1.17 -1.41
N ILE A 32 -7.62 1.26 -0.14
CA ILE A 32 -9.03 1.44 0.23
C ILE A 32 -9.33 2.81 0.84
N GLN A 33 -8.28 3.56 1.21
CA GLN A 33 -8.41 4.91 1.77
C GLN A 33 -7.24 5.78 1.30
N GLY A 34 -7.45 7.08 1.29
CA GLY A 34 -6.47 8.08 0.87
C GLY A 34 -6.77 9.45 1.50
N SER A 35 -6.25 10.50 0.89
CA SER A 35 -6.55 11.89 1.24
C SER A 35 -8.06 12.19 1.24
N PRO A 36 -8.57 12.93 2.23
CA PRO A 36 -9.99 13.30 2.28
C PRO A 36 -10.37 14.39 1.27
N ASN A 37 -9.40 15.10 0.69
CA ASN A 37 -9.67 16.28 -0.13
C ASN A 37 -8.71 16.53 -1.30
N VAL A 38 -7.66 15.71 -1.46
CA VAL A 38 -6.77 15.76 -2.64
C VAL A 38 -7.04 14.56 -3.51
N PHE A 39 -7.38 14.81 -4.77
CA PHE A 39 -7.78 13.79 -5.73
C PHE A 39 -6.79 13.72 -6.89
N VAL A 40 -6.47 12.51 -7.32
CA VAL A 40 -5.66 12.22 -8.51
C VAL A 40 -6.53 11.44 -9.47
N ASN A 41 -6.87 12.08 -10.60
CA ASN A 41 -7.82 11.55 -11.57
C ASN A 41 -9.12 11.07 -10.89
N SER A 42 -9.72 11.95 -10.08
CA SER A 42 -11.00 11.72 -9.38
C SER A 42 -11.00 10.64 -8.28
N GLN A 43 -9.85 10.14 -7.86
CA GLN A 43 -9.71 9.20 -6.74
C GLN A 43 -8.84 9.81 -5.64
N ALA A 44 -9.14 9.52 -4.38
CA ALA A 44 -8.38 10.04 -3.25
C ALA A 44 -6.89 9.69 -3.37
N ALA A 45 -6.02 10.69 -3.23
CA ALA A 45 -4.57 10.53 -3.39
C ALA A 45 -3.97 9.74 -2.23
N LEU A 46 -3.07 8.81 -2.53
CA LEU A 46 -2.43 7.95 -1.53
C LEU A 46 -1.22 8.62 -0.87
N ARG A 47 -1.07 8.41 0.43
CA ARG A 47 -0.02 8.97 1.29
C ARG A 47 0.58 7.87 2.13
N VAL A 48 1.73 8.14 2.74
CA VAL A 48 2.30 7.24 3.76
C VAL A 48 1.29 7.04 4.89
N GLY A 49 1.10 5.78 5.29
CA GLY A 49 0.14 5.36 6.31
C GLY A 49 -1.24 4.99 5.77
N ASP A 50 -1.58 5.40 4.54
CA ASP A 50 -2.88 5.05 3.97
C ASP A 50 -2.97 3.52 3.71
N PRO A 51 -4.11 2.88 4.06
CA PRO A 51 -4.26 1.43 4.02
C PRO A 51 -4.81 0.90 2.68
N GLY A 52 -4.54 -0.38 2.46
CA GLY A 52 -5.15 -1.20 1.43
C GLY A 52 -5.49 -2.61 1.94
N VAL A 53 -6.17 -3.36 1.08
CA VAL A 53 -6.49 -4.77 1.32
C VAL A 53 -5.89 -5.61 0.20
N HIS A 54 -5.69 -6.90 0.45
CA HIS A 54 -5.25 -7.85 -0.56
C HIS A 54 -5.99 -9.17 -0.48
N ALA A 55 -5.72 -10.05 -1.47
CA ALA A 55 -6.30 -11.37 -1.57
C ALA A 55 -6.16 -12.19 -0.27
N ALA A 56 -7.05 -13.18 -0.11
CA ALA A 56 -7.11 -14.03 1.06
C ALA A 56 -5.75 -14.67 1.37
N CYS A 57 -5.25 -14.33 2.55
CA CYS A 57 -4.03 -14.80 3.16
C CYS A 57 -4.37 -15.24 4.61
N CYS A 58 -3.43 -15.91 5.26
CA CYS A 58 -3.58 -16.35 6.65
C CYS A 58 -3.23 -15.27 7.70
N GLY A 59 -2.94 -14.05 7.23
CA GLY A 59 -2.72 -12.84 8.03
C GLY A 59 -3.92 -11.88 7.99
N PRO A 60 -3.71 -10.60 8.32
CA PRO A 60 -4.78 -9.59 8.35
C PRO A 60 -5.42 -9.24 7.00
N ASN A 61 -4.87 -9.70 5.87
CA ASN A 61 -5.33 -9.37 4.51
C ASN A 61 -5.28 -7.87 4.18
N THR A 62 -4.35 -7.16 4.82
CA THR A 62 -4.17 -5.72 4.68
C THR A 62 -2.75 -5.39 4.28
N TRP A 63 -2.59 -4.23 3.66
CA TRP A 63 -1.30 -3.63 3.45
C TRP A 63 -1.34 -2.14 3.79
N GLN A 64 -0.16 -1.54 4.00
CA GLN A 64 -0.03 -0.12 4.28
C GLN A 64 1.10 0.50 3.47
N ALA A 65 0.88 1.73 2.97
CA ALA A 65 1.93 2.54 2.37
C ALA A 65 2.96 2.96 3.43
N THR A 66 4.24 2.60 3.25
CA THR A 66 5.30 2.86 4.25
C THR A 66 6.32 3.90 3.82
N LYS A 67 6.41 4.18 2.52
CA LYS A 67 7.33 5.16 1.95
C LYS A 67 6.63 6.09 0.99
N GLY A 68 7.19 7.27 0.80
CA GLY A 68 6.64 8.30 -0.07
C GLY A 68 7.71 9.27 -0.55
N SER A 69 7.26 10.34 -1.18
CA SER A 69 8.10 11.44 -1.64
C SER A 69 8.81 12.16 -0.49
N LYS A 70 10.05 12.61 -0.72
CA LYS A 70 10.81 13.43 0.25
C LYS A 70 10.49 14.91 0.19
N SER A 71 9.81 15.37 -0.87
CA SER A 71 9.58 16.80 -1.14
C SER A 71 8.12 17.13 -1.46
N VAL A 72 7.28 16.13 -1.71
CA VAL A 72 5.86 16.32 -2.03
C VAL A 72 5.03 15.75 -0.91
N PHE A 73 4.21 16.62 -0.30
CA PHE A 73 3.37 16.28 0.83
C PHE A 73 1.91 16.56 0.45
N ILE A 74 1.04 15.61 0.77
CA ILE A 74 -0.41 15.73 0.62
C ILE A 74 -0.99 15.72 2.03
N ASN A 75 -1.67 16.80 2.41
CA ASN A 75 -2.12 17.03 3.79
C ASN A 75 -0.98 16.95 4.83
N GLY A 76 0.22 17.41 4.47
CA GLY A 76 1.39 17.33 5.35
C GLY A 76 2.03 15.94 5.46
N ILE A 77 1.46 14.92 4.79
CA ILE A 77 1.97 13.54 4.80
C ILE A 77 2.70 13.26 3.49
N PRO A 78 3.86 12.56 3.49
CA PRO A 78 4.56 12.21 2.26
C PRO A 78 3.65 11.51 1.25
N ALA A 79 3.65 12.00 0.01
CA ALA A 79 2.82 11.45 -1.05
C ALA A 79 3.36 10.06 -1.47
N HIS A 80 2.52 9.03 -1.44
CA HIS A 80 2.89 7.67 -1.83
C HIS A 80 2.75 7.49 -3.35
N ARG A 81 3.76 6.94 -4.01
CA ARG A 81 3.86 6.88 -5.46
C ARG A 81 4.09 5.45 -5.93
N PHE A 82 3.92 5.23 -7.24
CA PHE A 82 4.25 3.96 -7.86
C PHE A 82 5.70 3.55 -7.54
N GLY A 83 5.85 2.36 -6.96
CA GLY A 83 7.14 1.78 -6.58
C GLY A 83 7.66 2.21 -5.20
N ASP A 84 6.95 3.06 -4.46
CA ASP A 84 7.28 3.29 -3.04
C ASP A 84 6.89 2.06 -2.20
N ASP A 85 7.66 1.79 -1.15
CA ASP A 85 7.54 0.58 -0.34
C ASP A 85 6.18 0.49 0.40
N THR A 86 5.63 -0.73 0.47
CA THR A 86 4.43 -1.08 1.24
C THR A 86 4.71 -2.29 2.13
N VAL A 87 4.02 -2.40 3.26
CA VAL A 87 4.04 -3.60 4.10
C VAL A 87 2.74 -4.36 3.95
N HIS A 88 2.80 -5.66 3.69
CA HIS A 88 1.63 -6.57 3.64
C HIS A 88 1.59 -7.40 4.91
N CYS A 89 0.40 -7.61 5.49
CA CYS A 89 0.15 -8.39 6.70
C CYS A 89 1.02 -8.06 7.94
N GLY A 90 1.67 -6.87 7.99
CA GLY A 90 2.63 -6.52 9.03
C GLY A 90 3.99 -7.25 8.91
N GLY A 91 4.29 -7.81 7.74
CA GLY A 91 5.44 -8.64 7.45
C GLY A 91 6.77 -8.00 7.86
N ARG A 92 7.38 -8.57 8.90
CA ARG A 92 8.84 -8.65 9.01
C ARG A 92 9.28 -9.72 8.02
N VAL A 93 10.15 -9.36 7.07
CA VAL A 93 10.91 -10.35 6.29
C VAL A 93 11.60 -11.26 7.31
N ILE A 94 11.19 -12.52 7.39
CA ILE A 94 12.00 -13.58 8.03
C ILE A 94 13.04 -14.08 7.03
#